data_AF-A0A3Q2Z7E6-F1
#
_entry.id   AF-A0A3Q2Z7E6-F1
#
_cell.length_a   1.000
_cell.length_b   1.000
_cell.length_c   1.000
_cell.angle_alpha   90.00
_cell.angle_beta   90.00
_cell.angle_gamma   90.00
#
_symmetry.space_group_name_H-M   'P 1'
#
loop_
_entity.id
_entity.type
_entity.pdbx_description
1 polymer ?
#
loop_
_entity_poly.entity_id
_entity_poly.type
_entity_poly.pdbx_seq_one_letter_code
_entity_poly.pdbx_strand_id
1 'polypeptide(L)'
;MEKNNPESAVVFRNVGQRYFPQTRVECHYSLTSAHQWSSRDWIGIFKVGWSSLREYHTYSWSLVPEGYTERSAVDCCSLFQANPSPSAPPNLWMSWRP
;
A
#
# COMPACT_ATOMS: atom_id res chain seq x y z
N MET A 1 18.88 21.75 18.32
CA MET A 1 17.46 21.35 18.27
C MET A 1 17.26 20.54 17.01
N GLU A 2 17.25 19.23 17.17
CA GLU A 2 17.10 18.24 16.10
C GLU A 2 15.72 18.42 15.45
N LYS A 3 15.69 18.60 14.13
CA LYS A 3 14.43 18.56 13.37
C LYS A 3 13.96 17.11 13.38
N ASN A 4 12.98 16.80 14.24
CA ASN A 4 12.25 15.52 14.20
C ASN A 4 11.73 15.31 12.79
N ASN A 5 12.39 14.44 12.02
CA ASN A 5 11.86 13.93 10.77
C ASN A 5 10.72 12.99 11.16
N PRO A 6 9.44 13.28 10.83
CA PRO A 6 8.36 12.38 11.19
C PRO A 6 8.61 11.06 10.48
N GLU A 7 8.86 10.01 11.25
CA GLU A 7 8.99 8.66 10.72
C GLU A 7 7.73 8.37 9.89
N SER A 8 7.92 7.86 8.66
CA SER A 8 6.79 7.55 7.79
C SER A 8 5.91 6.51 8.46
N ALA A 9 4.63 6.83 8.67
CA ALA A 9 3.69 5.95 9.37
C ALA A 9 3.66 4.54 8.77
N VAL A 10 3.87 4.43 7.45
CA VAL A 10 3.93 3.17 6.72
C VAL A 10 5.15 3.12 5.80
N VAL A 11 5.80 1.96 5.80
CA VAL A 11 6.98 1.68 4.95
C VAL A 11 6.68 0.48 4.06
N PHE A 12 6.66 0.70 2.75
CA PHE A 12 6.55 -0.39 1.78
C PHE A 12 7.88 -1.11 1.59
N ARG A 13 7.81 -2.43 1.48
CA ARG A 13 8.95 -3.33 1.31
C ARG A 13 8.78 -4.15 0.04
N ASN A 14 9.91 -4.50 -0.58
CA ASN A 14 9.95 -5.30 -1.81
C ASN A 14 9.08 -4.76 -2.95
N VAL A 15 9.03 -3.42 -3.09
CA VAL A 15 8.29 -2.78 -4.18
C VAL A 15 9.02 -3.02 -5.49
N GLY A 16 8.39 -3.75 -6.41
CA GLY A 16 8.91 -3.97 -7.74
C GLY A 16 8.91 -2.66 -8.55
N GLN A 17 9.88 -2.51 -9.45
CA GLN A 17 9.91 -1.35 -10.35
C GLN A 17 8.75 -1.34 -11.35
N ARG A 18 8.17 -2.51 -11.64
CA ARG A 18 7.05 -2.71 -12.57
C ARG A 18 6.20 -3.87 -12.08
N TYR A 19 4.89 -3.73 -12.23
CA TYR A 19 3.93 -4.80 -11.99
C TYR A 19 3.19 -5.10 -13.27
N PHE A 20 3.15 -6.38 -13.66
CA PHE A 20 2.39 -6.80 -14.83
C PHE A 20 0.91 -6.87 -14.45
N PRO A 21 0.00 -6.28 -15.24
CA PRO A 21 -1.41 -6.22 -14.86
C PRO A 21 -2.11 -7.58 -14.69
N GLN A 22 -1.57 -8.61 -15.33
CA GLN A 22 -2.09 -9.98 -15.30
C GLN A 22 -1.44 -10.83 -14.20
N THR A 23 -0.53 -10.25 -13.39
CA THR A 23 0.12 -10.97 -12.30
C THR A 23 -0.48 -10.56 -10.97
N ARG A 24 -0.63 -11.55 -10.09
CA ARG A 24 -0.90 -11.32 -8.67
C ARG A 24 0.24 -10.48 -8.11
N VAL A 25 -0.10 -9.46 -7.34
CA VAL A 25 0.91 -8.64 -6.67
C VAL A 25 0.78 -8.77 -5.17
N GLU A 26 1.88 -9.18 -4.53
CA GLU A 26 2.01 -9.19 -3.07
C GLU A 26 2.68 -7.89 -2.64
N CYS A 27 1.99 -7.16 -1.79
CA CYS A 27 2.44 -5.89 -1.24
C CYS A 27 2.82 -6.10 0.22
N HIS A 28 4.11 -6.04 0.50
CA HIS A 28 4.63 -6.11 1.86
C HIS A 28 4.82 -4.70 2.39
N TYR A 29 4.37 -4.44 3.61
CA TYR A 29 4.55 -3.15 4.26
C TYR A 29 4.71 -3.34 5.78
N SER A 30 5.28 -2.34 6.44
CA SER A 30 5.28 -2.25 7.90
C SER A 30 4.52 -1.01 8.31
N LEU A 31 3.60 -1.17 9.25
CA LEU A 31 3.03 -0.08 10.01
C LEU A 31 4.02 0.23 11.13
N THR A 32 4.36 1.50 11.32
CA THR A 32 5.21 1.95 12.43
C THR A 32 4.37 2.26 13.66
N SER A 33 5.02 2.45 14.81
CA SER A 33 4.35 2.88 16.04
C SER A 33 3.68 4.26 15.94
N ALA A 34 4.01 5.05 14.93
CA ALA A 34 3.37 6.32 14.64
C ALA A 34 2.01 6.17 13.93
N HIS A 35 1.75 5.00 13.33
CA HIS A 35 0.49 4.73 12.63
C HIS A 35 -0.63 4.41 13.60
N GLN A 36 -1.81 4.97 13.33
CA GLN A 36 -3.06 4.60 14.00
C GLN A 36 -3.91 3.86 13.00
N TRP A 37 -4.04 2.54 13.19
CA TRP A 37 -4.85 1.71 12.32
C TRP A 37 -6.31 2.17 12.30
N SER A 38 -6.92 2.18 11.11
CA SER A 38 -8.35 2.40 10.93
C SER A 38 -8.96 1.36 9.99
N SER A 39 -10.23 1.01 10.21
CA SER A 39 -10.98 0.08 9.33
C SER A 39 -11.26 0.64 7.94
N ARG A 40 -10.91 1.90 7.71
CA ARG A 40 -10.98 2.57 6.42
C ARG A 40 -9.61 2.66 5.74
N ASP A 41 -8.54 2.12 6.32
CA ASP A 41 -7.22 2.11 5.70
C ASP A 41 -7.23 1.22 4.46
N TRP A 42 -6.62 1.67 3.37
CA TRP A 42 -6.50 0.90 2.13
C TRP A 42 -5.20 1.18 1.39
N ILE A 43 -4.79 0.23 0.57
CA ILE A 43 -3.64 0.36 -0.30
C ILE A 43 -4.14 0.41 -1.74
N GLY A 44 -3.78 1.48 -2.45
CA GLY A 44 -4.07 1.64 -3.86
C GLY A 44 -2.86 1.37 -4.72
N ILE A 45 -3.08 0.84 -5.91
CA ILE A 45 -2.10 0.83 -6.98
C ILE A 45 -2.49 1.93 -7.97
N PHE A 46 -1.58 2.84 -8.27
CA PHE A 46 -1.75 4.01 -9.12
C PHE A 46 -0.80 3.96 -10.31
N LYS A 47 -1.20 4.54 -11.44
CA LYS A 47 -0.26 4.76 -12.54
C LYS A 47 0.73 5.87 -12.17
N VAL A 48 1.99 5.79 -12.63
CA VAL A 48 2.96 6.90 -12.45
C VAL A 48 2.39 8.20 -13.02
N GLY A 49 2.55 9.29 -12.28
CA GLY A 49 2.02 10.60 -12.66
C GLY A 49 0.55 10.80 -12.28
N TRP A 50 -0.03 9.93 -11.45
CA TRP A 50 -1.33 10.16 -10.83
C TRP A 50 -1.34 11.50 -10.07
N SER A 51 -2.47 12.19 -10.12
CA SER A 51 -2.66 13.50 -9.46
C SER A 51 -3.75 13.44 -8.37
N SER A 52 -4.64 12.47 -8.47
CA SER A 52 -5.78 12.29 -7.59
C SER A 52 -5.87 10.86 -7.05
N LEU A 53 -6.37 10.73 -5.82
CA LEU A 53 -6.67 9.44 -5.21
C LEU A 53 -7.75 8.65 -5.96
N ARG A 54 -8.54 9.31 -6.82
CA ARG A 54 -9.55 8.66 -7.67
C ARG A 54 -8.95 7.94 -8.87
N GLU A 55 -7.67 8.15 -9.16
CA GLU A 55 -6.94 7.52 -10.27
C GLU A 55 -6.29 6.18 -9.87
N TYR A 56 -6.74 5.56 -8.77
CA TYR A 56 -6.31 4.21 -8.44
C TYR A 56 -6.71 3.26 -9.57
N HIS A 57 -5.79 2.41 -9.97
CA HIS A 57 -6.04 1.31 -10.90
C HIS A 57 -6.74 0.15 -10.19
N THR A 58 -6.30 -0.19 -8.99
CA THR A 58 -6.93 -1.18 -8.12
C THR A 58 -6.61 -0.82 -6.67
N TYR A 59 -7.38 -1.35 -5.72
CA TYR A 59 -7.15 -1.15 -4.30
C TYR A 59 -7.43 -2.42 -3.51
N SER A 60 -6.86 -2.48 -2.30
CA SER A 60 -7.12 -3.53 -1.33
C SER A 60 -7.28 -2.89 0.05
N TRP A 61 -8.35 -3.25 0.76
CA TRP A 61 -8.54 -2.80 2.14
C TRP A 61 -7.45 -3.39 3.04
N SER A 62 -6.88 -2.58 3.93
CA SER A 62 -5.96 -3.08 4.94
C SER A 62 -6.76 -3.79 6.02
N LEU A 63 -6.54 -5.09 6.17
CA LEU A 63 -7.11 -5.83 7.29
C LEU A 63 -6.43 -5.41 8.60
N VAL A 64 -7.12 -5.60 9.73
CA VAL A 64 -6.49 -5.47 11.05
C VAL A 64 -5.36 -6.51 11.12
N PRO A 65 -4.12 -6.10 11.40
CA PRO A 65 -3.04 -7.04 11.63
C PRO A 65 -3.35 -7.91 12.85
N GLU A 66 -3.12 -9.22 12.76
CA GLU A 66 -3.29 -10.11 13.90
C GLU A 66 -2.38 -9.66 15.05
N GLY A 67 -2.94 -9.47 16.25
CA GLY A 67 -2.20 -8.96 17.40
C GLY A 67 -1.91 -7.45 17.38
N TYR A 68 -2.55 -6.67 16.51
CA TYR A 68 -2.41 -5.21 16.51
C TYR A 68 -2.70 -4.63 17.90
N THR A 69 -1.68 -4.01 18.47
CA THR A 69 -1.78 -3.16 19.65
C THR A 69 -1.49 -1.73 19.23
N GLU A 70 -2.18 -0.76 19.82
CA GLU A 70 -1.96 0.65 19.49
C GLU A 70 -0.47 1.01 19.65
N ARG A 71 0.10 1.67 18.64
CA ARG A 71 1.52 2.05 18.57
C ARG A 71 2.52 0.89 18.50
N SER A 72 2.10 -0.32 18.15
CA SER A 72 3.02 -1.40 17.80
C SER A 72 3.43 -1.32 16.33
N ALA A 73 4.70 -1.62 16.04
CA ALA A 73 5.13 -1.83 14.67
C ALA A 73 4.77 -3.25 14.23
N VAL A 74 4.16 -3.39 13.06
CA VAL A 74 3.69 -4.70 12.57
C VAL A 74 3.90 -4.84 11.07
N ASP A 75 4.28 -6.06 10.68
CA ASP A 75 4.51 -6.46 9.31
C ASP A 75 3.22 -6.99 8.71
N CYS A 76 2.85 -6.47 7.54
CA CYS A 76 1.60 -6.79 6.86
C CYS A 76 1.86 -7.22 5.42
N CYS A 77 0.91 -7.99 4.86
CA CYS A 77 0.89 -8.36 3.46
C CYS A 77 -0.50 -8.16 2.89
N SER A 78 -0.61 -7.35 1.82
CA SER A 78 -1.84 -7.19 1.05
C SER A 78 -1.70 -7.82 -0.32
N LEU A 79 -2.73 -8.57 -0.72
CA LEU A 79 -2.78 -9.22 -2.01
C LEU A 79 -3.62 -8.39 -2.97
N PHE A 80 -3.05 -8.10 -4.14
CA PHE A 80 -3.77 -7.54 -5.28
C PHE A 80 -4.00 -8.62 -6.31
N GLN A 81 -5.27 -8.86 -6.63
CA GLN A 81 -5.62 -9.84 -7.65
C GLN A 81 -5.31 -9.31 -9.04
N ALA A 82 -4.83 -10.20 -9.90
CA ALA A 82 -4.70 -9.93 -11.31
C ALA A 82 -6.08 -9.68 -11.90
N ASN A 83 -6.25 -8.57 -12.62
CA ASN A 83 -7.44 -8.39 -13.43
C ASN A 83 -7.20 -9.10 -14.78
N PRO A 84 -7.99 -10.12 -15.14
CA PRO A 84 -7.83 -10.83 -16.42
C PRO A 84 -8.26 -10.00 -17.64
N SER A 85 -8.64 -8.73 -17.44
CA SER A 85 -9.08 -7.86 -18.53
C SER A 85 -7.91 -7.49 -19.45
N PRO A 86 -8.04 -7.66 -20.78
CA PRO A 86 -6.99 -7.37 -21.75
C PRO A 86 -6.64 -5.87 -21.91
N SER A 87 -7.32 -4.97 -21.18
CA SER A 87 -7.17 -3.51 -21.30
C SER A 87 -6.24 -2.84 -20.28
N ALA A 88 -5.55 -3.61 -19.42
CA ALA A 88 -4.80 -3.01 -18.32
C ALA A 88 -3.42 -2.45 -18.76
N PRO A 89 -3.08 -1.19 -18.40
CA PRO A 89 -1.88 -0.52 -18.89
C PRO A 89 -0.59 -1.02 -18.21
N PRO A 90 0.56 -1.03 -18.92
CA PRO A 90 1.79 -1.71 -18.47
C PRO A 90 2.57 -1.06 -17.32
N ASN A 91 2.09 0.01 -16.68
CA ASN A 91 2.86 0.78 -15.67
C ASN A 91 2.01 1.15 -14.45
N LEU A 92 2.20 0.44 -13.34
CA LEU A 92 1.47 0.59 -12.09
C LEU A 92 2.43 0.64 -10.88
N TRP A 93 2.17 1.52 -9.90
CA TRP A 93 2.94 1.79 -8.67
C TRP A 93 2.03 1.70 -7.45
N MET A 94 2.52 1.24 -6.30
CA MET A 94 1.71 1.11 -5.07
C MET A 94 1.78 2.37 -4.19
N SER A 95 0.67 2.76 -3.54
CA SER A 95 0.56 3.85 -2.56
C SER A 95 -0.43 3.47 -1.46
N TRP A 96 -0.05 3.65 -0.19
CA TRP A 96 -0.86 3.34 1.01
C TRP A 96 -1.53 4.62 1.49
N ARG A 97 -2.77 4.52 1.99
CA ARG A 97 -3.52 5.66 2.55
C ARG A 97 -4.28 5.25 3.83
N PRO A 98 -4.27 6.11 4.87
CA PRO A 98 -5.15 5.99 6.03
C PRO A 98 -6.61 6.31 5.67
#